data_AF-A0A842SG19-F1
#
_entry.id   AF-A0A842SG19-F1
#
_cell.length_a   1.000
_cell.length_b   1.000
_cell.length_c   1.000
_cell.angle_alpha   90.00
_cell.angle_beta   90.00
_cell.angle_gamma   90.00
#
_symmetry.space_group_name_H-M   'P 1'
#
loop_
_entity.id
_entity.type
_entity.pdbx_description
1 polymer ?
#
loop_
_entity_poly.entity_id
_entity_poly.type
_entity_poly.pdbx_seq_one_letter_code
_entity_poly.pdbx_strand_id
1 'polypeptide(L)'
;MEKQRNSIIRDFYSIPIIGLILSVFLTLAALYQLEIILIWVSRGRHVFEFPFFLWSTSVWIARDIWYGILVVGLAIGIWSGFKLGESKDYQALLEQPGDLAILRELIELQKKNLERNLN
;
A
#
# COMPACT_ATOMS: atom_id res chain seq x y z
N MET A 1 -7.59 2.10 -26.78
CA MET A 1 -6.36 2.44 -26.03
C MET A 1 -6.63 3.32 -24.81
N GLU A 2 -7.52 4.33 -24.89
CA GLU A 2 -7.79 5.25 -23.77
C GLU A 2 -8.43 4.61 -22.53
N LYS A 3 -9.35 3.65 -22.71
CA LYS A 3 -9.91 2.84 -21.62
C LYS A 3 -8.87 2.01 -20.86
N GLN A 4 -7.85 1.51 -21.56
CA GLN A 4 -6.81 0.67 -20.98
C GLN A 4 -5.82 1.52 -20.16
N ARG A 5 -5.49 2.73 -20.65
CA ARG A 5 -4.71 3.74 -19.93
C ARG A 5 -5.39 4.15 -18.61
N ASN A 6 -6.69 4.44 -18.64
CA ASN A 6 -7.44 4.83 -17.43
C ASN A 6 -7.55 3.71 -16.40
N SER A 7 -7.57 2.44 -16.82
CA SER A 7 -7.51 1.28 -15.90
C SER A 7 -6.17 1.24 -15.17
N ILE A 8 -5.07 1.29 -15.92
CA ILE A 8 -3.72 1.18 -15.35
C ILE A 8 -3.44 2.31 -14.35
N ILE A 9 -3.84 3.53 -14.68
CA ILE A 9 -3.70 4.69 -13.78
C ILE A 9 -4.53 4.46 -12.51
N ARG A 10 -5.79 4.06 -12.62
CA ARG A 10 -6.65 3.79 -11.45
C ARG A 10 -6.08 2.69 -10.55
N ASP A 11 -5.57 1.62 -11.15
CA ASP A 11 -5.03 0.47 -10.42
C ASP A 11 -3.69 0.83 -9.73
N PHE A 12 -2.90 1.72 -10.33
CA PHE A 12 -1.67 2.25 -9.75
C PHE A 12 -1.90 3.08 -8.47
N TYR A 13 -3.02 3.80 -8.36
CA TYR A 13 -3.36 4.58 -7.15
C TYR A 13 -4.19 3.81 -6.14
N SER A 14 -5.07 2.92 -6.59
CA SER A 14 -5.98 2.20 -5.68
C SER A 14 -5.21 1.19 -4.81
N ILE A 15 -4.21 0.49 -5.35
CA ILE A 15 -3.46 -0.54 -4.63
C ILE A 15 -2.68 0.03 -3.43
N PRO A 16 -1.88 1.12 -3.56
CA PRO A 16 -1.18 1.72 -2.41
C PRO A 16 -2.14 2.26 -1.35
N ILE A 17 -3.24 2.90 -1.75
CA ILE A 17 -4.24 3.46 -0.82
C ILE A 17 -4.91 2.35 -0.02
N ILE A 18 -5.33 1.26 -0.68
CA ILE A 18 -5.88 0.09 0.00
C ILE A 18 -4.86 -0.49 0.98
N GLY A 19 -3.59 -0.58 0.58
CA GLY A 19 -2.52 -1.04 1.46
C GLY A 19 -2.34 -0.15 2.70
N LEU A 20 -2.44 1.18 2.56
CA LEU A 20 -2.42 2.10 3.71
C LEU A 20 -3.58 1.87 4.67
N ILE A 21 -4.80 1.75 4.13
CA ILE A 21 -6.01 1.50 4.96
C ILE A 21 -5.84 0.19 5.73
N LEU A 22 -5.39 -0.87 5.04
CA LEU A 22 -5.13 -2.17 5.65
C LEU A 22 -4.06 -2.08 6.74
N SER A 23 -2.97 -1.37 6.48
CA SER A 23 -1.89 -1.14 7.45
C SER A 23 -2.40 -0.46 8.71
N VAL A 24 -3.16 0.63 8.57
CA VAL A 24 -3.73 1.37 9.73
C VAL A 24 -4.64 0.45 10.53
N PHE A 25 -5.52 -0.28 9.85
CA PHE A 25 -6.44 -1.21 10.52
C PHE A 25 -5.70 -2.31 11.29
N LEU A 26 -4.72 -2.96 10.67
CA LEU A 26 -3.91 -4.01 11.31
C LEU A 26 -3.11 -3.47 12.49
N THR A 27 -2.54 -2.28 12.37
CA THR A 27 -1.76 -1.63 13.43
C THR A 27 -2.63 -1.29 14.63
N LEU A 28 -3.78 -0.66 14.41
CA LEU A 28 -4.71 -0.32 15.50
C LEU A 28 -5.29 -1.58 16.17
N ALA A 29 -5.66 -2.59 15.38
CA ALA A 29 -6.14 -3.86 15.90
C ALA A 29 -5.07 -4.56 16.76
N ALA A 30 -3.81 -4.55 16.32
CA ALA A 30 -2.70 -5.12 17.08
C ALA A 30 -2.44 -4.37 18.39
N LEU A 31 -2.43 -3.03 18.35
CA LEU A 31 -2.24 -2.22 19.56
C LEU A 31 -3.34 -2.47 20.59
N TYR A 32 -4.60 -2.52 20.15
CA TYR A 32 -5.74 -2.82 21.01
C TYR A 32 -5.62 -4.20 21.67
N GLN A 33 -5.22 -5.21 20.89
CA GLN A 33 -5.08 -6.58 21.40
C GLN A 33 -3.90 -6.73 22.36
N LEU A 34 -2.78 -6.04 22.10
CA LEU A 34 -1.65 -5.99 23.02
C LEU A 34 -2.03 -5.34 24.35
N GLU A 35 -2.88 -4.32 24.35
CA GLU A 35 -3.41 -3.71 25.58
C GLU A 35 -4.24 -4.71 26.40
N ILE A 36 -5.13 -5.47 25.76
CA ILE A 36 -5.90 -6.55 26.42
C ILE A 36 -4.96 -7.60 27.01
N ILE A 37 -3.94 -8.01 26.26
CA ILE A 37 -2.92 -8.94 26.74
C ILE A 37 -2.24 -8.42 28.00
N LEU A 38 -1.81 -7.15 28.01
CA LEU A 38 -1.17 -6.53 29.18
C LEU A 38 -2.10 -6.52 30.40
N ILE A 39 -3.39 -6.23 30.21
CA ILE A 39 -4.40 -6.30 31.27
C ILE A 39 -4.56 -7.74 31.80
N TRP A 40 -4.40 -8.75 30.96
CA TRP A 40 -4.50 -10.14 31.41
C TRP A 40 -3.27 -10.62 32.16
N VAL A 41 -2.08 -10.25 31.71
CA VAL A 41 -0.83 -10.51 32.44
C VAL A 41 -0.90 -9.86 33.83
N SER A 42 -1.37 -8.61 33.93
CA SER A 42 -1.46 -7.90 35.22
C SER A 42 -2.49 -8.52 36.18
N ARG A 43 -3.49 -9.23 35.66
CA ARG A 43 -4.46 -10.01 36.45
C ARG A 43 -3.97 -11.42 36.80
N GLY A 44 -2.72 -11.76 36.49
CA GLY A 44 -2.14 -13.08 36.76
C GLY A 44 -2.73 -14.21 35.91
N ARG A 45 -3.39 -13.90 34.78
CA ARG A 45 -3.88 -14.93 33.87
C ARG A 45 -2.76 -15.35 32.92
N HIS A 46 -2.65 -16.65 32.71
CA HIS A 46 -1.66 -17.24 31.79
C HIS A 46 -2.27 -17.75 30.47
N VAL A 47 -3.60 -17.82 30.40
CA VAL A 47 -4.36 -18.25 29.23
C VAL A 47 -5.00 -17.03 28.58
N PHE A 48 -4.75 -16.88 27.28
CA PHE A 48 -5.36 -15.88 26.42
C PHE A 48 -6.43 -16.53 25.55
N GLU A 49 -7.69 -16.16 25.75
CA GLU A 49 -8.79 -16.44 24.81
C GLU A 49 -8.76 -15.38 23.71
N PHE A 50 -8.53 -15.82 22.48
CA PHE A 50 -8.52 -14.90 21.34
C PHE A 50 -9.89 -14.25 21.13
N PRO A 51 -9.96 -13.05 20.51
CA PRO A 51 -11.22 -12.46 20.09
C PRO A 51 -12.06 -13.50 19.33
N PHE A 52 -13.36 -13.56 19.65
CA PHE A 52 -14.35 -14.55 19.17
C PHE A 52 -14.28 -15.98 19.76
N PHE A 53 -13.52 -16.22 20.83
CA PHE A 53 -13.44 -17.53 21.51
C PHE A 53 -13.04 -18.70 20.59
N LEU A 54 -12.43 -18.42 19.42
CA LEU A 54 -12.09 -19.43 18.42
C LEU A 54 -11.06 -20.45 18.95
N TRP A 55 -10.19 -20.02 19.86
CA TRP A 55 -9.22 -20.87 20.55
C TRP A 55 -8.64 -20.16 21.78
N SER A 56 -8.05 -20.94 22.67
CA SER A 56 -7.25 -20.44 23.80
C SER A 56 -5.78 -20.76 23.57
N THR A 57 -4.90 -19.85 23.96
CA THR A 57 -3.45 -20.03 23.86
C THR A 57 -2.75 -19.41 25.07
N SER A 58 -1.43 -19.53 25.16
CA SER A 58 -0.64 -18.83 26.17
C SER A 58 -0.65 -17.32 25.89
N VAL A 59 -0.78 -16.51 26.95
CA VAL A 59 -0.73 -15.04 26.84
C VAL A 59 0.56 -14.55 26.18
N TRP A 60 1.67 -15.25 26.41
CA TRP A 60 2.95 -14.93 25.79
C TRP A 60 2.96 -15.22 24.29
N ILE A 61 2.33 -16.33 23.87
CA ILE A 61 2.20 -16.69 22.45
C ILE A 61 1.28 -15.69 21.74
N ALA A 62 0.15 -15.34 22.37
CA ALA A 62 -0.77 -14.33 21.83
C ALA A 62 -0.04 -12.98 21.65
N ARG A 63 0.74 -12.55 22.64
CA ARG A 63 1.57 -11.34 22.57
C ARG A 63 2.50 -11.36 21.36
N ASP A 64 3.23 -12.45 21.18
CA ASP A 64 4.24 -12.55 20.12
C ASP A 64 3.58 -12.56 18.73
N ILE A 65 2.42 -13.20 18.58
CA ILE A 65 1.60 -13.13 17.35
C ILE A 65 1.20 -11.69 17.04
N TRP A 66 0.68 -10.95 18.02
CA TRP A 66 0.23 -9.58 17.81
C TRP A 66 1.39 -8.62 17.55
N TYR A 67 2.58 -8.85 18.11
CA TYR A 67 3.79 -8.14 17.69
C TYR A 67 4.15 -8.44 16.22
N GLY A 68 4.01 -9.69 15.78
CA GLY A 68 4.20 -10.05 14.37
C GLY A 68 3.24 -9.30 13.45
N ILE A 69 1.95 -9.25 13.81
CA ILE A 69 0.92 -8.51 13.06
C ILE A 69 1.24 -7.01 13.04
N LEU A 70 1.71 -6.44 14.15
CA LEU A 70 2.10 -5.04 14.23
C LEU A 70 3.26 -4.73 13.25
N VAL A 71 4.30 -5.56 13.24
CA VAL A 71 5.44 -5.40 12.32
C VAL A 71 4.99 -5.49 10.86
N VAL A 72 4.13 -6.46 10.52
CA VAL A 72 3.60 -6.62 9.17
C VAL A 72 2.74 -5.42 8.77
N GLY A 73 1.86 -4.96 9.67
CA GLY A 73 1.04 -3.77 9.45
C GLY A 73 1.89 -2.55 9.11
N LEU A 74 2.90 -2.26 9.94
CA LEU A 74 3.83 -1.15 9.70
C LEU A 74 4.60 -1.30 8.39
N ALA A 75 5.08 -2.50 8.06
CA ALA A 75 5.80 -2.75 6.81
C ALA A 75 4.93 -2.47 5.57
N ILE A 76 3.66 -2.89 5.59
CA ILE A 76 2.69 -2.58 4.53
C ILE A 76 2.48 -1.07 4.44
N GLY A 77 2.33 -0.39 5.57
CA GLY A 77 2.14 1.07 5.60
C GLY A 77 3.30 1.84 5.00
N ILE A 78 4.53 1.47 5.37
CA ILE A 78 5.75 2.07 4.82
C ILE A 78 5.83 1.82 3.31
N TRP A 79 5.62 0.58 2.86
CA TRP A 79 5.65 0.22 1.44
C TRP A 79 4.63 1.02 0.62
N SER A 80 3.39 1.07 1.10
CA SER A 80 2.33 1.83 0.42
C SER A 80 2.60 3.34 0.42
N GLY A 81 3.17 3.88 1.51
CA GLY A 81 3.60 5.27 1.59
C GLY A 81 4.68 5.60 0.56
N PHE A 82 5.70 4.75 0.43
CA PHE A 82 6.75 4.88 -0.60
C PHE A 82 6.16 4.86 -2.01
N LYS A 83 5.24 3.92 -2.29
CA LYS A 83 4.60 3.82 -3.61
C LYS A 83 3.72 5.02 -3.95
N LEU A 84 3.07 5.62 -2.96
CA LEU A 84 2.34 6.88 -3.12
C LEU A 84 3.25 8.10 -3.31
N GLY A 85 4.46 8.08 -2.75
CA GLY A 85 5.49 9.08 -3.01
C GLY A 85 5.94 9.04 -4.47
N GLU A 86 6.37 7.85 -4.93
CA GLU A 86 6.81 7.63 -6.32
C GLU A 86 5.72 8.08 -7.32
N SER A 87 4.45 7.76 -7.07
CA SER A 87 3.36 8.12 -8.00
C SER A 87 3.14 9.64 -8.12
N LYS A 88 3.34 10.39 -7.04
CA LYS A 88 3.26 11.86 -7.06
C LYS A 88 4.44 12.49 -7.76
N ASP A 89 5.64 11.92 -7.62
CA ASP A 89 6.83 12.37 -8.33
C ASP A 89 6.68 12.16 -9.85
N TYR A 90 6.09 11.03 -10.28
CA TYR A 90 5.74 10.81 -11.68
C TYR A 90 4.68 11.80 -12.20
N GLN A 91 3.67 12.17 -11.39
CA GLN A 91 2.71 13.21 -11.78
C GLN A 91 3.39 14.57 -11.93
N ALA A 92 4.27 14.95 -10.99
CA ALA A 92 5.00 16.21 -11.06
C ALA A 92 5.93 16.27 -12.30
N LEU A 93 6.51 15.15 -12.72
CA LEU A 93 7.27 15.05 -13.97
C LEU A 93 6.37 15.16 -15.21
N LEU A 94 5.20 14.51 -15.21
CA LEU A 94 4.24 14.57 -16.32
C LEU A 94 3.53 15.93 -16.46
N GLU A 95 3.43 16.70 -15.36
CA GLU A 95 2.88 18.05 -15.34
C GLU A 95 3.89 19.13 -15.77
N GLN A 96 5.17 18.80 -15.91
CA GLN A 96 6.14 19.76 -16.46
C GLN A 96 5.84 20.01 -17.94
N PRO A 97 5.56 21.26 -18.35
CA PRO A 97 5.18 21.60 -19.73
C PRO A 97 6.28 21.31 -20.77
N GLY A 98 7.53 21.05 -20.33
CA GLY A 98 8.64 20.66 -21.19
C GLY A 98 8.52 19.24 -21.77
N ASP A 99 8.01 18.27 -21.00
CA ASP A 99 8.00 16.86 -21.44
C ASP A 99 6.82 16.53 -22.38
N LEU A 100 5.71 17.26 -22.27
CA LEU A 100 4.61 17.22 -23.23
C LEU A 100 5.01 17.74 -24.61
N ALA A 101 5.95 18.71 -24.67
CA ALA A 101 6.52 19.20 -25.92
C ALA A 101 7.43 18.15 -26.57
N ILE A 102 8.28 17.49 -25.78
CA ILE A 102 9.18 16.43 -26.26
C ILE A 102 8.38 15.21 -26.75
N LEU A 103 7.33 14.81 -26.02
CA LEU A 103 6.43 13.73 -26.44
C LEU A 103 5.68 14.08 -27.73
N ARG A 104 5.22 15.34 -27.90
CA ARG A 104 4.62 15.80 -29.16
C ARG A 104 5.63 15.78 -30.31
N GLU A 105 6.84 16.24 -30.07
CA GLU A 105 7.91 16.30 -31.07
C GLU A 105 8.32 14.90 -31.54
N LEU A 106 8.44 13.93 -30.61
CA LEU A 106 8.70 12.53 -30.94
C LEU A 106 7.56 11.88 -31.74
N ILE A 107 6.30 12.20 -31.42
CA ILE A 107 5.13 11.71 -32.15
C ILE A 107 5.08 12.30 -33.57
N GLU A 108 5.39 13.59 -33.74
CA GLU A 108 5.47 14.22 -35.07
C GLU A 108 6.61 13.65 -35.93
N LEU A 109 7.78 13.41 -35.33
CA LEU A 109 8.92 12.79 -36.01
C LEU A 109 8.61 11.37 -36.48
N GLN A 110 7.96 10.56 -35.64
CA GLN A 110 7.50 9.23 -36.00
C GLN A 110 6.49 9.27 -37.16
N LYS A 111 5.52 10.18 -37.10
CA LYS A 111 4.49 10.33 -38.16
C LYS A 111 5.12 10.73 -39.50
N LYS A 112 6.05 11.68 -39.49
CA LYS A 112 6.74 12.16 -40.70
C LYS A 112 7.66 11.10 -41.33
N ASN A 113 8.29 10.26 -40.51
CA ASN A 113 9.07 9.13 -41.01
C ASN A 113 8.19 8.02 -41.60
N LEU A 114 6.99 7.79 -41.03
CA LEU A 114 6.04 6.83 -41.58
C LEU A 114 5.54 7.27 -42.97
N GLU A 115 5.18 8.54 -43.12
CA GLU A 115 4.75 9.14 -44.39
C GLU A 115 5.85 9.11 -45.45
N ARG A 116 7.13 9.27 -45.06
CA ARG A 116 8.28 9.11 -45.96
C ARG A 116 8.54 7.68 -46.40
N ASN A 117 8.20 6.69 -45.57
CA ASN A 117 8.38 5.27 -45.91
C ASN A 117 7.19 4.68 -46.68
N LEU A 118 6.07 5.42 -46.75
CA LEU A 118 4.86 5.05 -47.48
C LEU A 118 4.78 5.66 -48.90
N ASN A 119 5.66 6.61 -49.23
CA ASN A 119 5.87 7.18 -50.56
C ASN A 119 7.16 6.63 -51.18
#